data_AF-A0A497CS54-F1
#
_entry.id   AF-A0A497CS54-F1
#
_cell.length_a   1.000
_cell.length_b   1.000
_cell.length_c   1.000
_cell.angle_alpha   90.00
_cell.angle_beta   90.00
_cell.angle_gamma   90.00
#
_symmetry.space_group_name_H-M   'P 1'
#
loop_
_entity.id
_entity.type
_entity.pdbx_description
1 polymer ?
#
loop_
_entity_poly.entity_id
_entity_poly.type
_entity_poly.pdbx_seq_one_letter_code
_entity_poly.pdbx_strand_id
1 'polypeptide(L)'
;MNKFLTERNLTIINFIIVLFFLLIYSLNFYKVDFVLIGVFRELLTIPFLIAQFVFLFFGIQFLIKEDKRNFLTVISILVLAISTIITISSFF
;
A
#
# COMPACT_ATOMS: atom_id res chain seq x y z
N MET A 1 13.52 20.35 -0.61
CA MET A 1 12.67 19.35 0.06
C MET A 1 11.30 19.37 -0.62
N ASN A 2 10.96 18.36 -1.42
CA ASN A 2 9.71 18.37 -2.20
C ASN A 2 8.52 18.36 -1.24
N LYS A 3 7.71 19.43 -1.27
CA LYS A 3 6.52 19.66 -0.41
C LYS A 3 5.46 18.55 -0.45
N PHE A 4 5.56 17.59 -1.37
CA PHE A 4 4.58 16.52 -1.55
C PHE A 4 4.76 15.33 -0.59
N LEU A 5 5.98 15.05 -0.12
CA LEU A 5 6.28 13.93 0.79
C LEU A 5 6.34 14.41 2.25
N THR A 6 5.19 14.82 2.78
CA THR A 6 5.02 15.05 4.23
C THR A 6 4.55 13.76 4.91
N GLU A 7 4.87 13.57 6.19
CA GLU A 7 4.43 12.43 7.03
C GLU A 7 2.96 12.06 6.83
N ARG A 8 2.10 13.08 6.82
CA ARG A 8 0.65 12.92 6.65
C ARG A 8 0.28 12.34 5.29
N ASN A 9 0.89 12.85 4.22
CA ASN A 9 0.61 12.38 2.86
C ASN A 9 1.12 10.94 2.68
N LEU A 10 2.31 10.64 3.21
CA LEU A 10 2.86 9.30 3.17
C LEU A 10 1.96 8.29 3.90
N THR A 11 1.47 8.67 5.08
CA THR A 11 0.54 7.85 5.88
C THR A 11 -0.78 7.61 5.13
N ILE A 12 -1.36 8.66 4.52
CA ILE A 12 -2.61 8.55 3.74
C ILE A 12 -2.42 7.64 2.53
N ILE A 13 -1.34 7.81 1.77
CA ILE A 13 -1.07 7.00 0.58
C ILE A 13 -0.87 5.53 0.97
N ASN A 14 -0.08 5.25 2.02
CA ASN A 14 0.10 3.90 2.54
C ASN A 14 -1.24 3.25 2.90
N PHE A 15 -2.13 3.99 3.57
CA PHE A 15 -3.46 3.51 3.94
C PHE A 15 -4.34 3.21 2.73
N ILE A 16 -4.30 4.05 1.70
CA ILE A 16 -5.07 3.85 0.45
C ILE A 16 -4.59 2.58 -0.27
N ILE A 17 -3.27 2.37 -0.35
CA ILE A 17 -2.70 1.17 -0.99
C ILE A 17 -3.12 -0.09 -0.25
N VAL A 18 -2.98 -0.11 1.08
CA VAL A 18 -3.40 -1.24 1.93
C VAL A 18 -4.90 -1.52 1.77
N LEU A 19 -5.72 -0.48 1.81
CA LEU A 19 -7.18 -0.61 1.66
C LEU A 19 -7.55 -1.17 0.28
N PHE A 20 -6.87 -0.74 -0.78
CA PHE A 20 -7.08 -1.27 -2.12
C PHE A 20 -6.79 -2.78 -2.18
N PHE A 21 -5.64 -3.23 -1.67
CA PHE A 21 -5.31 -4.66 -1.65
C PHE A 21 -6.25 -5.48 -0.74
N LEU A 22 -6.67 -4.92 0.39
CA LEU A 22 -7.65 -5.57 1.26
C LEU A 22 -9.01 -5.77 0.56
N LEU A 23 -9.46 -4.78 -0.22
CA LEU A 23 -10.68 -4.87 -1.01
C LEU A 23 -10.55 -5.92 -2.11
N ILE A 24 -9.44 -5.93 -2.84
CA ILE A 24 -9.15 -6.93 -3.89
C ILE A 24 -9.16 -8.34 -3.28
N TYR A 25 -8.51 -8.52 -2.13
CA TYR A 25 -8.49 -9.78 -1.40
C TYR A 25 -9.90 -10.22 -0.98
N SER A 26 -10.71 -9.30 -0.45
CA SER A 26 -12.10 -9.59 -0.06
C SER A 26 -12.96 -9.96 -1.27
N LEU A 27 -12.85 -9.23 -2.38
CA LEU A 27 -13.58 -9.54 -3.61
C LEU A 27 -13.22 -10.92 -4.15
N ASN A 28 -11.94 -11.31 -4.06
CA ASN A 28 -11.48 -12.63 -4.44
C ASN A 28 -12.02 -13.72 -3.50
N PHE A 29 -12.01 -13.49 -2.18
CA PHE A 29 -12.51 -14.42 -1.18
C PHE A 29 -14.02 -14.71 -1.34
N TYR A 30 -14.82 -13.65 -1.59
CA TYR A 30 -16.26 -13.78 -1.81
C TYR A 30 -16.64 -14.16 -3.24
N LYS A 31 -15.66 -14.38 -4.15
CA LYS A 31 -15.89 -14.74 -5.56
C LYS A 31 -16.87 -13.78 -6.26
N VAL A 32 -16.68 -12.49 -6.03
CA VAL A 32 -17.53 -11.46 -6.65
C VAL A 32 -17.10 -11.31 -8.11
N ASP A 33 -17.78 -12.02 -9.00
CA ASP A 33 -17.51 -12.00 -10.44
C ASP A 33 -18.38 -10.96 -11.17
N PHE A 34 -17.87 -9.73 -11.21
CA PHE A 34 -18.37 -8.68 -12.10
C PHE A 34 -17.30 -8.34 -13.13
N VAL A 35 -17.66 -8.35 -14.42
CA VAL A 35 -16.74 -8.08 -15.54
C VAL A 35 -15.99 -6.76 -15.38
N LEU A 36 -16.72 -5.69 -15.01
CA LEU A 36 -16.11 -4.36 -14.83
C LEU A 36 -15.10 -4.35 -13.66
N ILE A 37 -15.42 -5.03 -12.56
CA ILE A 37 -14.54 -5.15 -11.38
C ILE A 37 -13.29 -5.95 -11.73
N GLY A 38 -13.41 -7.00 -12.55
CA GLY A 38 -12.28 -7.79 -13.05
C GLY A 38 -11.29 -6.93 -13.84
N VAL A 39 -11.78 -6.10 -14.76
CA VAL A 39 -10.93 -5.18 -15.56
C VAL A 39 -10.22 -4.16 -14.67
N PHE A 40 -10.93 -3.51 -13.74
CA PHE A 40 -10.32 -2.55 -12.83
C PHE A 40 -9.31 -3.21 -11.88
N ARG A 41 -9.60 -4.42 -11.40
CA ARG A 41 -8.67 -5.21 -10.59
C ARG A 41 -7.37 -5.43 -11.37
N GLU A 42 -7.43 -5.95 -12.59
CA GLU A 42 -6.22 -6.24 -13.37
C GLU A 42 -5.43 -4.97 -13.72
N LEU A 43 -6.13 -3.92 -14.14
CA LEU A 43 -5.50 -2.65 -14.52
C LEU A 43 -4.84 -1.93 -13.35
N LEU A 44 -5.50 -1.93 -12.18
CA LEU A 44 -5.01 -1.22 -10.99
C LEU A 44 -4.06 -2.05 -10.14
N THR A 45 -4.13 -3.38 -10.18
CA THR A 45 -3.26 -4.22 -9.32
C THR A 45 -1.79 -3.96 -9.63
N ILE A 46 -1.37 -3.98 -10.90
CA ILE A 46 0.03 -3.76 -11.29
C ILE A 46 0.57 -2.40 -10.81
N PRO A 47 -0.06 -1.25 -11.11
CA PRO A 47 0.44 0.04 -10.65
C PRO A 47 0.41 0.18 -9.12
N PHE A 48 -0.59 -0.37 -8.44
CA PHE A 48 -0.62 -0.37 -6.97
C PHE A 48 0.45 -1.26 -6.35
N LEU A 49 0.81 -2.37 -7.00
CA LEU A 49 1.88 -3.27 -6.57
C LEU A 49 3.25 -2.58 -6.67
N ILE A 50 3.49 -1.87 -7.78
CA ILE A 50 4.69 -1.04 -7.95
C ILE A 50 4.70 0.09 -6.91
N ALA A 51 3.58 0.79 -6.75
CA ALA A 51 3.46 1.88 -5.79
C ALA A 51 3.76 1.40 -4.37
N GLN A 52 3.27 0.23 -3.96
CA GLN A 52 3.53 -0.37 -2.66
C GLN A 52 5.02 -0.51 -2.37
N PHE A 53 5.82 -1.05 -3.30
CA PHE A 53 7.27 -1.15 -3.12
C PHE A 53 7.97 0.21 -3.07
N VAL A 54 7.56 1.13 -3.94
CA VAL A 54 8.13 2.49 -3.98
C VAL A 54 7.86 3.23 -2.68
N PHE A 55 6.62 3.23 -2.19
CA PHE A 55 6.23 3.89 -0.95
C PHE A 55 6.81 3.21 0.30
N LEU A 56 7.02 1.88 0.27
CA LEU A 56 7.73 1.17 1.33
C LEU A 56 9.21 1.61 1.40
N PHE A 57 9.88 1.74 0.25
CA PHE A 57 11.25 2.26 0.19
C PHE A 57 11.33 3.70 0.71
N PHE A 58 10.44 4.58 0.25
CA PHE A 58 10.35 5.94 0.77
C PHE A 58 10.03 5.97 2.27
N GLY A 59 9.16 5.10 2.76
CA GLY A 59 8.82 4.97 4.17
C GLY A 59 10.00 4.61 5.05
N ILE A 60 10.82 3.64 4.63
CA ILE A 60 12.05 3.26 5.35
C ILE A 60 13.05 4.42 5.36
N GLN A 61 13.28 5.04 4.20
CA GLN A 61 14.17 6.22 4.10
C GLN A 61 13.73 7.36 5.01
N PHE A 62 12.41 7.59 5.07
CA PHE A 62 11.79 8.58 5.94
C PHE A 62 12.04 8.26 7.42
N LEU A 63 11.89 6.99 7.81
CA LEU A 63 12.07 6.53 9.19
C LEU A 63 13.52 6.63 9.69
N ILE A 64 14.49 6.55 8.77
CA ILE A 64 15.93 6.66 9.07
C ILE A 64 16.37 8.13 9.14
N LYS A 65 15.79 9.00 8.30
CA LYS A 65 16.19 10.41 8.21
C LYS A 65 15.55 11.33 9.24
N GLU A 66 14.35 11.02 9.73
CA GLU A 66 13.67 11.88 10.70
C GLU A 66 13.83 11.38 12.13
N ASP A 67 14.35 12.26 13.00
CA ASP A 67 14.46 12.00 14.45
C ASP A 67 13.10 12.01 15.16
N LYS A 68 12.11 12.74 14.63
CA LYS A 68 10.75 12.81 15.20
C LYS A 68 9.85 11.80 14.52
N ARG A 69 9.81 10.61 15.10
CA ARG A 69 8.98 9.51 14.59
C ARG A 69 7.53 9.70 15.00
N ASN A 70 6.67 10.11 14.07
CA ASN A 70 5.23 10.00 14.32
C ASN A 70 4.79 8.53 14.35
N PHE A 71 4.20 8.13 15.47
CA PHE A 71 3.75 6.75 15.72
C PHE A 71 2.80 6.24 14.63
N LEU A 72 1.92 7.11 14.11
CA LEU A 72 1.03 6.78 12.99
C LEU A 72 1.78 6.41 11.71
N THR A 73 2.85 7.13 11.38
CA THR A 73 3.63 6.88 10.15
C THR A 73 4.37 5.55 10.26
N VAL A 74 4.92 5.23 11.43
CA VAL A 74 5.52 3.91 11.73
C VAL A 74 4.50 2.80 11.52
N ILE A 75 3.31 2.92 12.12
CA ILE A 75 2.23 1.93 11.95
C ILE A 75 1.87 1.78 10.47
N SER A 76 1.73 2.88 9.73
CA SER A 76 1.36 2.83 8.32
C SER A 76 2.38 2.07 7.47
N ILE A 77 3.68 2.23 7.76
CA ILE A 77 4.77 1.53 7.06
C ILE A 77 4.77 0.04 7.43
N LEU A 78 4.53 -0.30 8.71
CA LEU A 78 4.42 -1.69 9.16
C LEU A 78 3.23 -2.41 8.50
N VAL A 79 2.06 -1.76 8.48
CA VAL A 79 0.87 -2.32 7.83
C VAL A 79 1.11 -2.47 6.31
N LEU A 80 1.75 -1.49 5.67
CA LEU A 80 2.13 -1.59 4.26
C LEU A 80 3.08 -2.77 4.02
N ALA A 81 4.07 -2.97 4.88
CA ALA A 81 5.02 -4.09 4.78
C ALA A 81 4.32 -5.45 4.95
N ILE A 82 3.40 -5.57 5.90
CA ILE A 82 2.60 -6.79 6.08
C ILE A 82 1.74 -7.04 4.84
N SER A 83 1.09 -6.00 4.32
CA SER A 83 0.34 -6.09 3.06
C SER A 83 1.24 -6.56 1.91
N THR A 84 2.50 -6.13 1.85
CA THR A 84 3.42 -6.53 0.78
C THR A 84 3.72 -8.01 0.86
N ILE A 85 3.96 -8.53 2.07
CA ILE A 85 4.19 -9.95 2.31
C ILE A 85 2.96 -10.76 1.89
N ILE A 86 1.76 -10.36 2.31
CA ILE A 86 0.51 -11.04 1.94
C ILE A 86 0.32 -11.04 0.43
N THR A 87 0.54 -9.90 -0.24
CA THR A 87 0.41 -9.79 -1.70
C THR A 87 1.40 -10.72 -2.39
N ILE A 88 2.68 -10.70 -2.03
CA ILE A 88 3.70 -11.60 -2.63
C ILE A 88 3.33 -13.06 -2.39
N SER A 89 2.92 -13.43 -1.17
CA SER A 89 2.47 -14.79 -0.83
C SER A 89 1.16 -15.20 -1.52
N SER A 90 0.36 -14.24 -2.01
CA SER A 90 -0.83 -14.54 -2.81
C SER A 90 -0.50 -14.71 -4.30
N PHE A 91 0.66 -14.23 -4.76
CA PHE A 91 1.12 -14.36 -6.15
C PHE A 91 2.00 -15.60 -6.38
N PHE A 92 2.71 -16.09 -5.36
CA PHE A 92 3.52 -17.30 -5.37
C PHE A 92 2.79 -18.48 -4.73
#